data_AF-A0AAV7ENI0-F1
#
_entry.id   AF-A0AAV7ENI0-F1
#
_cell.length_a   1.000
_cell.length_b   1.000
_cell.length_c   1.000
_cell.angle_alpha   90.00
_cell.angle_beta   90.00
_cell.angle_gamma   90.00
#
_symmetry.space_group_name_H-M   'P 1'
#
loop_
_entity.id
_entity.type
_entity.pdbx_description
1 polymer ?
#
loop_
_entity_poly.entity_id
_entity_poly.type
_entity_poly.pdbx_seq_one_letter_code
_entity_poly.pdbx_strand_id
1 'polypeptide(L)'
;MPTLLYSLPSSVPFSSPRIPIQRPASIFNSSSSSSFSSSSSSSQCPRSIPVRGETLARRHLLLALTSSILFPLSSAHGRGLFQMPPVRLNNRYFLVRAGESEFEKLGVINTNPVAKTSVDSGLSEEGKIQTVKAALELKKVGACEGDCWIWPSITQRSYQAAEIIAAVNGVGRSHIVPEYSFLDARGLGAYEGKSLDAVTEVYASDGVSPDIKPPPVDDGTPNESISDVFVRVTQLMSILETQYSGDTLVVVSPDSDNLTVLQAGLLGLDLRRHRDLSFGPGEVRLVDANSIPPSTTPASAVFKCLNPPNCR
;
A
#
# COMPACT_ATOMS: atom_id res chain seq x y z
N MET A 1 20.30 -1.12 -64.78
CA MET A 1 18.94 -1.08 -65.37
C MET A 1 18.10 -2.18 -64.69
N PRO A 2 17.05 -1.88 -63.89
CA PRO A 2 16.77 -0.65 -63.15
C PRO A 2 16.59 -0.88 -61.63
N THR A 3 16.84 0.21 -60.91
CA THR A 3 16.60 0.45 -59.49
C THR A 3 15.10 0.66 -59.24
N LEU A 4 14.48 -0.05 -58.29
CA LEU A 4 13.11 0.24 -57.85
C LEU A 4 13.15 1.01 -56.53
N LEU A 5 13.12 2.34 -56.67
CA LEU A 5 12.73 3.29 -55.63
C LEU A 5 11.22 3.19 -55.44
N TYR A 6 10.77 2.78 -54.26
CA TYR A 6 9.39 2.97 -53.83
C TYR A 6 9.26 4.30 -53.09
N SER A 7 8.61 5.25 -53.77
CA SER A 7 8.14 6.53 -53.26
C SER A 7 6.94 6.33 -52.32
N LEU A 8 7.07 6.83 -51.08
CA LEU A 8 5.96 6.96 -50.13
C LEU A 8 5.03 8.11 -50.53
N PRO A 9 3.69 7.94 -50.49
CA PRO A 9 2.76 9.03 -50.69
C PRO A 9 2.60 9.86 -49.40
N SER A 10 2.72 11.17 -49.57
CA SER A 10 2.39 12.21 -48.61
C SER A 10 0.89 12.23 -48.33
N SER A 11 0.48 12.16 -47.05
CA SER A 11 -0.92 12.36 -46.67
C SER A 11 -1.08 13.02 -45.28
N VAL A 12 -1.47 14.30 -45.36
CA VAL A 12 -2.52 15.03 -44.59
C VAL A 12 -2.30 15.31 -43.08
N PRO A 13 -2.43 16.59 -42.65
CA PRO A 13 -2.37 16.97 -41.24
C PRO A 13 -3.65 16.57 -40.47
N PHE A 14 -3.45 16.00 -39.29
CA PHE A 14 -4.51 15.56 -38.38
C PHE A 14 -5.00 16.75 -37.55
N SER A 15 -6.21 17.25 -37.85
CA SER A 15 -6.88 18.28 -37.06
C SER A 15 -7.66 17.64 -35.91
N SER A 16 -7.27 17.92 -34.67
CA SER A 16 -7.95 17.47 -33.45
C SER A 16 -9.34 18.10 -33.30
N PRO A 17 -10.39 17.34 -32.92
CA PRO A 17 -11.66 17.92 -32.51
C PRO A 17 -11.58 18.48 -31.09
N ARG A 18 -11.95 19.76 -30.91
CA ARG A 18 -12.20 20.36 -29.59
C ARG A 18 -13.45 19.75 -28.97
N ILE A 19 -13.31 19.14 -27.79
CA ILE A 19 -14.42 18.77 -26.93
C ILE A 19 -14.75 19.98 -26.04
N PRO A 20 -15.99 20.50 -26.04
CA PRO A 20 -16.38 21.59 -25.16
C PRO A 20 -16.58 21.10 -23.72
N ILE A 21 -15.90 21.79 -22.79
CA ILE A 21 -16.01 21.64 -21.34
C ILE A 21 -17.37 22.17 -20.88
N GLN A 22 -18.26 21.29 -20.41
CA GLN A 22 -19.45 21.70 -19.66
C GLN A 22 -19.11 21.80 -18.17
N ARG A 23 -19.23 23.02 -17.61
CA ARG A 23 -19.23 23.29 -16.17
C ARG A 23 -20.63 23.00 -15.61
N PRO A 24 -20.77 22.30 -14.47
CA PRO A 24 -21.98 22.40 -13.66
C PRO A 24 -21.90 23.62 -12.74
N ALA A 25 -22.99 24.38 -12.73
CA ALA A 25 -23.19 25.57 -11.93
C ALA A 25 -23.37 25.24 -10.44
N SER A 26 -22.78 26.08 -9.60
CA SER A 26 -23.04 26.23 -8.18
C SER A 26 -24.47 26.75 -7.93
N ILE A 27 -25.23 26.09 -7.05
CA ILE A 27 -26.41 26.69 -6.42
C ILE A 27 -26.24 26.63 -4.90
N PHE A 28 -26.45 27.80 -4.31
CA PHE A 28 -26.32 28.15 -2.91
C PHE A 28 -27.49 27.64 -2.04
N ASN A 29 -27.14 27.51 -0.75
CA ASN A 29 -27.94 27.27 0.44
C ASN A 29 -29.23 28.11 0.61
N SER A 30 -30.24 27.52 1.26
CA SER A 30 -30.97 28.15 2.37
C SER A 30 -31.88 27.17 3.14
N SER A 31 -31.44 26.80 4.34
CA SER A 31 -32.16 26.76 5.63
C SER A 31 -33.69 26.63 5.67
N SER A 32 -34.18 25.63 6.43
CA SER A 32 -35.02 25.89 7.62
C SER A 32 -35.31 24.61 8.41
N SER A 33 -34.94 24.68 9.69
CA SER A 33 -35.31 23.82 10.81
C SER A 33 -36.80 23.92 11.17
N SER A 34 -37.43 22.80 11.51
CA SER A 34 -38.36 22.73 12.65
C SER A 34 -38.67 21.27 13.02
N SER A 35 -38.98 21.12 14.30
CA SER A 35 -38.94 19.93 15.12
C SER A 35 -40.32 19.57 15.66
N PHE A 36 -40.47 18.31 16.12
CA PHE A 36 -41.59 17.73 16.88
C PHE A 36 -42.91 17.60 16.10
N SER A 37 -43.65 16.49 16.13
CA SER A 37 -44.17 15.83 17.32
C SER A 37 -44.70 14.43 17.00
N SER A 38 -44.62 13.57 18.02
CA SER A 38 -45.26 12.27 18.18
C SER A 38 -46.79 12.28 18.05
N SER A 39 -47.36 11.25 17.41
CA SER A 39 -48.59 10.62 17.88
C SER A 39 -48.77 9.21 17.29
N SER A 40 -48.90 8.27 18.22
CA SER A 40 -49.35 6.90 18.04
C SER A 40 -50.85 6.83 17.78
N SER A 41 -51.28 6.05 16.79
CA SER A 41 -52.60 5.43 16.81
C SER A 41 -52.64 4.16 15.95
N SER A 42 -52.79 3.05 16.65
CA SER A 42 -53.30 1.76 16.21
C SER A 42 -54.46 1.85 15.21
N SER A 43 -54.54 0.91 14.25
CA SER A 43 -55.67 -0.03 14.12
C SER A 43 -55.61 -0.93 12.87
N GLN A 44 -55.55 -2.24 13.14
CA GLN A 44 -56.32 -3.34 12.54
C GLN A 44 -55.98 -3.90 11.14
N CYS A 45 -55.52 -5.16 11.17
CA CYS A 45 -55.67 -6.15 10.11
C CYS A 45 -57.09 -6.73 10.07
N PRO A 46 -57.58 -7.20 8.91
CA PRO A 46 -58.81 -7.99 8.83
C PRO A 46 -58.60 -9.47 9.16
N ARG A 47 -59.64 -10.06 9.76
CA ARG A 47 -59.80 -11.46 10.18
C ARG A 47 -60.17 -12.37 9.02
N SER A 48 -59.77 -13.65 9.11
CA SER A 48 -60.52 -14.78 8.53
C SER A 48 -60.58 -15.97 9.49
N ILE A 49 -61.69 -16.70 9.38
CA ILE A 49 -62.41 -17.59 10.31
C ILE A 49 -61.85 -19.05 10.35
N PRO A 50 -62.19 -19.88 11.36
CA PRO A 50 -61.37 -20.99 11.84
C PRO A 50 -61.79 -22.37 11.30
N VAL A 51 -60.88 -23.35 11.39
CA VAL A 51 -61.19 -24.78 11.34
C VAL A 51 -60.54 -25.47 12.53
N ARG A 52 -61.35 -26.23 13.25
CA ARG A 52 -61.04 -26.93 14.50
C ARG A 52 -60.67 -28.38 14.17
N GLY A 53 -59.54 -28.86 14.67
CA GLY A 53 -59.08 -30.24 14.50
C GLY A 53 -57.99 -30.59 15.51
N GLU A 54 -58.43 -31.15 16.63
CA GLU A 54 -57.79 -32.04 17.60
C GLU A 54 -56.27 -31.99 17.87
N THR A 55 -55.98 -31.78 19.15
CA THR A 55 -54.66 -31.82 19.80
C THR A 55 -54.14 -33.26 19.94
N LEU A 56 -53.03 -33.57 19.27
CA LEU A 56 -52.18 -34.72 19.59
C LEU A 56 -50.76 -34.24 19.86
N ALA A 57 -50.26 -34.59 21.05
CA ALA A 57 -49.03 -34.10 21.66
C ALA A 57 -47.79 -34.45 20.82
N ARG A 58 -47.31 -33.48 20.06
CA ARG A 58 -46.09 -33.54 19.24
C ARG A 58 -44.84 -33.33 20.09
N ARG A 59 -44.65 -34.12 21.16
CA ARG A 59 -43.54 -33.96 22.12
C ARG A 59 -42.42 -34.98 22.05
N HIS A 60 -42.47 -35.97 21.16
CA HIS A 60 -41.38 -36.96 21.06
C HIS A 60 -41.10 -37.36 19.61
N LEU A 61 -40.37 -36.53 18.86
CA LEU A 61 -39.66 -37.01 17.67
C LEU A 61 -38.56 -36.06 17.15
N LEU A 62 -37.69 -35.54 18.03
CA LEU A 62 -36.39 -34.97 17.63
C LEU A 62 -35.34 -35.35 18.68
N LEU A 63 -35.05 -36.65 18.75
CA LEU A 63 -33.96 -37.24 19.53
C LEU A 63 -33.21 -38.21 18.62
N ALA A 64 -32.55 -37.68 17.59
CA ALA A 64 -31.52 -38.41 16.84
C ALA A 64 -30.69 -37.43 16.02
N LEU A 65 -29.36 -37.51 16.18
CA LEU A 65 -28.31 -36.87 15.39
C LEU A 65 -27.94 -35.42 15.74
N THR A 66 -27.56 -35.18 16.99
CA THR A 66 -26.51 -34.18 17.28
C THR A 66 -25.19 -34.91 17.47
N SER A 67 -24.50 -35.26 16.37
CA SER A 67 -23.07 -35.56 16.45
C SER A 67 -22.36 -34.23 16.65
N SER A 68 -22.02 -33.94 17.91
CA SER A 68 -21.23 -32.79 18.31
C SER A 68 -19.82 -32.95 17.75
N ILE A 69 -19.59 -32.46 16.53
CA ILE A 69 -18.22 -32.22 16.06
C ILE A 69 -17.69 -31.07 16.91
N LEU A 70 -16.85 -31.41 17.88
CA LEU A 70 -16.02 -30.48 18.63
C LEU A 70 -14.97 -29.91 17.66
N PHE A 71 -15.39 -28.99 16.78
CA PHE A 71 -14.44 -28.07 16.21
C PHE A 71 -13.93 -27.21 17.36
N PRO A 72 -12.62 -27.11 17.60
CA PRO A 72 -12.13 -26.06 18.48
C PRO A 72 -12.61 -24.76 17.87
N LEU A 73 -13.50 -24.05 18.58
CA LEU A 73 -13.74 -22.64 18.31
C LEU A 73 -12.37 -21.98 18.50
N SER A 74 -11.67 -21.76 17.39
CA SER A 74 -10.51 -20.89 17.39
C SER A 74 -11.05 -19.55 17.85
N SER A 75 -10.76 -19.20 19.10
CA SER A 75 -11.14 -17.93 19.67
C SER A 75 -10.56 -16.88 18.73
N ALA A 76 -11.43 -16.16 18.02
CA ALA A 76 -11.07 -14.96 17.31
C ALA A 76 -10.68 -13.93 18.38
N HIS A 77 -9.45 -14.04 18.88
CA HIS A 77 -8.83 -12.99 19.64
C HIS A 77 -8.82 -11.78 18.73
N GLY A 78 -9.50 -10.70 19.14
CA GLY A 78 -9.35 -9.41 18.50
C GLY A 78 -7.86 -9.11 18.46
N ARG A 79 -7.29 -9.10 17.25
CA ARG A 79 -5.88 -8.77 17.05
C ARG A 79 -5.74 -7.32 17.53
N GLY A 80 -4.98 -7.11 18.60
CA GLY A 80 -4.62 -5.77 19.03
C GLY A 80 -3.89 -5.03 17.91
N LEU A 81 -3.78 -3.71 18.01
CA LEU A 81 -3.01 -2.90 17.07
C LEU A 81 -1.62 -3.50 16.89
N PHE A 82 -1.16 -3.65 15.64
CA PHE A 82 0.18 -4.18 15.37
C PHE A 82 1.24 -3.22 15.95
N GLN A 83 2.17 -3.78 16.72
CA GLN A 83 3.22 -3.02 17.40
C GLN A 83 4.58 -3.38 16.80
N MET A 84 5.41 -2.36 16.60
CA MET A 84 6.78 -2.49 16.12
C MET A 84 7.78 -2.41 17.28
N PRO A 85 8.86 -3.21 17.27
CA PRO A 85 9.01 -4.44 16.49
C PRO A 85 7.99 -5.51 16.94
N PRO A 86 7.46 -6.34 16.03
CA PRO A 86 6.46 -7.34 16.38
C PRO A 86 7.09 -8.54 17.09
N VAL A 87 6.33 -9.23 17.94
CA VAL A 87 6.79 -10.51 18.55
C VAL A 87 7.01 -11.59 17.48
N ARG A 88 6.18 -11.58 16.44
CA ARG A 88 6.21 -12.51 15.31
C ARG A 88 5.40 -11.94 14.15
N LEU A 89 5.71 -12.40 12.94
CA LEU A 89 4.88 -12.19 11.76
C LEU A 89 4.05 -13.45 11.49
N ASN A 90 2.77 -13.28 11.15
CA ASN A 90 1.90 -14.40 10.74
C ASN A 90 2.08 -14.74 9.26
N ASN A 91 2.55 -13.78 8.47
CA ASN A 91 2.71 -13.92 7.04
C ASN A 91 4.19 -13.83 6.64
N ARG A 92 4.48 -14.25 5.42
CA ARG A 92 5.82 -14.16 4.81
C ARG A 92 5.88 -12.95 3.91
N TYR A 93 6.87 -12.08 4.09
CA TYR A 93 6.96 -10.81 3.36
C TYR A 93 8.17 -10.76 2.44
N PHE A 94 7.95 -10.37 1.19
CA PHE A 94 8.98 -9.92 0.27
C PHE A 94 8.80 -8.43 0.02
N LEU A 95 9.87 -7.67 0.23
CA LEU A 95 9.93 -6.24 -0.02
C LEU A 95 10.59 -6.02 -1.38
N VAL A 96 9.94 -5.23 -2.24
CA VAL A 96 10.41 -4.95 -3.60
C VAL A 96 10.39 -3.45 -3.84
N ARG A 97 11.55 -2.87 -4.17
CA ARG A 97 11.58 -1.51 -4.72
C ARG A 97 11.26 -1.61 -6.21
N ALA A 98 10.33 -0.79 -6.69
CA ALA A 98 10.05 -0.67 -8.12
C ALA A 98 11.34 -0.35 -8.90
N GLY A 99 11.37 -0.70 -10.18
CA GLY A 99 12.45 -0.27 -11.06
C GLY A 99 12.52 1.26 -11.20
N GLU A 100 13.60 1.73 -11.81
CA GLU A 100 13.81 3.13 -12.14
C GLU A 100 12.60 3.71 -12.91
N SER A 101 12.17 4.92 -12.56
CA SER A 101 11.13 5.63 -13.29
C SER A 101 11.68 6.56 -14.35
N GLU A 102 10.83 7.08 -15.25
CA GLU A 102 11.29 8.12 -16.18
C GLU A 102 11.75 9.40 -15.44
N PHE A 103 11.09 9.80 -14.34
CA PHE A 103 11.61 10.88 -13.48
C PHE A 103 12.97 10.56 -12.85
N GLU A 104 13.17 9.34 -12.35
CA GLU A 104 14.47 8.95 -11.78
C GLU A 104 15.58 8.98 -12.84
N LYS A 105 15.29 8.48 -14.04
CA LYS A 105 16.20 8.53 -15.18
C LYS A 105 16.58 9.95 -15.60
N LEU A 106 15.65 10.90 -15.46
CA LEU A 106 15.91 12.32 -15.68
C LEU A 106 16.66 12.99 -14.52
N GLY A 107 16.92 12.26 -13.44
CA GLY A 107 17.59 12.80 -12.27
C GLY A 107 16.70 13.76 -11.47
N VAL A 108 15.37 13.61 -11.52
CA VAL A 108 14.42 14.53 -10.87
C VAL A 108 13.64 13.84 -9.75
N ILE A 109 13.52 14.52 -8.61
CA ILE A 109 12.66 14.12 -7.50
C ILE A 109 11.20 14.33 -7.89
N ASN A 110 10.40 13.27 -7.76
CA ASN A 110 8.96 13.29 -7.97
C ASN A 110 8.25 12.53 -6.84
N THR A 111 7.67 13.28 -5.92
CA THR A 111 6.97 12.80 -4.72
C THR A 111 5.59 13.43 -4.56
N ASN A 112 5.21 14.33 -5.48
CA ASN A 112 3.89 14.93 -5.49
C ASN A 112 2.81 13.88 -5.85
N PRO A 113 1.81 13.64 -4.98
CA PRO A 113 0.74 12.68 -5.24
C PRO A 113 -0.09 12.98 -6.49
N VAL A 114 -0.11 14.22 -6.99
CA VAL A 114 -0.83 14.60 -8.22
C VAL A 114 -0.23 13.93 -9.45
N ALA A 115 1.09 13.76 -9.49
CA ALA A 115 1.78 13.17 -10.63
C ALA A 115 1.89 11.64 -10.55
N LYS A 116 1.49 11.01 -9.43
CA LYS A 116 1.86 9.61 -9.15
C LYS A 116 1.33 8.58 -10.16
N THR A 117 0.22 8.87 -10.83
CA THR A 117 -0.37 8.02 -11.89
C THR A 117 -0.06 8.50 -13.31
N SER A 118 0.76 9.54 -13.46
CA SER A 118 1.20 10.01 -14.77
C SER A 118 2.08 8.97 -15.46
N VAL A 119 2.14 9.05 -16.79
CA VAL A 119 3.01 8.17 -17.59
C VAL A 119 4.48 8.37 -17.21
N ASP A 120 4.89 9.61 -16.91
CA ASP A 120 6.25 9.96 -16.53
C ASP A 120 6.64 9.43 -15.14
N SER A 121 5.66 9.09 -14.30
CA SER A 121 5.85 8.35 -13.04
C SER A 121 5.98 6.83 -13.23
N GLY A 122 5.87 6.34 -14.48
CA GLY A 122 6.00 4.94 -14.84
C GLY A 122 7.45 4.45 -14.88
N LEU A 123 7.60 3.13 -15.05
CA LEU A 123 8.90 2.48 -15.22
C LEU A 123 9.58 2.96 -16.50
N SER A 124 10.88 3.26 -16.39
CA SER A 124 11.75 3.43 -17.55
C SER A 124 11.99 2.09 -18.26
N GLU A 125 12.60 2.12 -19.44
CA GLU A 125 13.02 0.87 -20.12
C GLU A 125 13.98 0.04 -19.26
N GLU A 126 14.93 0.68 -18.56
CA GLU A 126 15.81 -0.01 -17.62
C GLU A 126 15.02 -0.47 -16.38
N GLY A 127 14.08 0.34 -15.89
CA GLY A 127 13.17 -0.03 -14.79
C GLY A 127 12.35 -1.29 -15.07
N LYS A 128 11.90 -1.49 -16.32
CA LYS A 128 11.23 -2.73 -16.75
C LYS A 128 12.18 -3.93 -16.68
N ILE A 129 13.42 -3.78 -17.13
CA ILE A 129 14.44 -4.85 -17.07
C ILE A 129 14.76 -5.21 -15.62
N GLN A 130 14.96 -4.21 -14.76
CA GLN A 130 15.17 -4.38 -13.31
C GLN A 130 13.99 -5.13 -12.67
N THR A 131 12.76 -4.75 -13.01
CA THR A 131 11.54 -5.41 -12.51
C THR A 131 11.45 -6.87 -12.97
N VAL A 132 11.79 -7.16 -14.23
CA VAL A 132 11.80 -8.56 -14.72
C VAL A 132 12.84 -9.39 -13.95
N LYS A 133 14.02 -8.83 -13.65
CA LYS A 133 15.02 -9.51 -12.80
C LYS A 133 14.44 -9.79 -11.41
N ALA A 134 13.83 -8.79 -10.77
CA ALA A 134 13.16 -8.92 -9.47
C ALA A 134 12.09 -10.04 -9.48
N ALA A 135 11.27 -10.08 -10.53
CA ALA A 135 10.22 -11.06 -10.70
C ALA A 135 10.78 -12.49 -10.85
N LEU A 136 11.91 -12.65 -11.55
CA LEU A 136 12.60 -13.93 -11.69
C LEU A 136 13.27 -14.37 -10.38
N GLU A 137 13.79 -13.44 -9.58
CA GLU A 137 14.32 -13.73 -8.25
C GLU A 137 13.24 -14.25 -7.31
N LEU A 138 12.07 -13.58 -7.26
CA LEU A 138 10.90 -14.03 -6.51
C LEU A 138 10.47 -15.45 -6.94
N LYS A 139 10.48 -15.72 -8.25
CA LYS A 139 10.16 -17.05 -8.79
C LYS A 139 11.16 -18.11 -8.34
N LYS A 140 12.46 -17.78 -8.40
CA LYS A 140 13.55 -18.68 -8.04
C LYS A 140 13.48 -19.12 -6.57
N VAL A 141 13.06 -18.22 -5.68
CA VAL A 141 12.94 -18.50 -4.23
C VAL A 141 11.57 -19.06 -3.84
N GLY A 142 10.69 -19.34 -4.81
CA GLY A 142 9.37 -19.89 -4.56
C GLY A 142 8.46 -18.94 -3.78
N ALA A 143 8.60 -17.62 -3.97
CA ALA A 143 7.82 -16.61 -3.24
C ALA A 143 6.32 -16.84 -3.44
N CYS A 144 5.89 -17.12 -4.67
CA CYS A 144 4.49 -17.29 -5.04
C CYS A 144 4.12 -18.72 -5.48
N GLU A 145 4.74 -19.76 -4.92
CA GLU A 145 4.32 -21.15 -5.16
C GLU A 145 2.99 -21.53 -4.47
N GLY A 146 2.58 -20.75 -3.46
CA GLY A 146 1.29 -20.87 -2.78
C GLY A 146 0.46 -19.58 -2.91
N ASP A 147 -0.41 -19.32 -1.92
CA ASP A 147 -1.22 -18.11 -1.88
C ASP A 147 -0.33 -16.85 -1.75
N CYS A 148 -0.22 -16.12 -2.86
CA CYS A 148 0.61 -14.94 -3.01
C CYS A 148 -0.25 -13.73 -3.31
N TRP A 149 -0.04 -12.66 -2.56
CA TRP A 149 -0.70 -11.37 -2.73
C TRP A 149 0.35 -10.29 -3.01
N ILE A 150 0.11 -9.46 -4.02
CA ILE A 150 1.04 -8.39 -4.38
C ILE A 150 0.38 -7.07 -3.99
N TRP A 151 1.04 -6.32 -3.12
CA TRP A 151 0.57 -5.04 -2.57
C TRP A 151 1.44 -3.90 -3.10
N PRO A 152 1.15 -3.37 -4.31
CA PRO A 152 1.84 -2.20 -4.82
C PRO A 152 1.22 -0.90 -4.31
N SER A 153 2.06 0.13 -4.16
CA SER A 153 1.57 1.51 -4.27
C SER A 153 0.85 1.73 -5.60
N ILE A 154 -0.13 2.63 -5.64
CA ILE A 154 -0.76 3.09 -6.89
C ILE A 154 0.12 4.01 -7.74
N THR A 155 1.33 4.35 -7.30
CA THR A 155 2.33 4.98 -8.18
C THR A 155 2.51 4.13 -9.44
N GLN A 156 2.55 4.78 -10.60
CA GLN A 156 2.52 4.12 -11.90
C GLN A 156 3.61 3.05 -12.03
N ARG A 157 4.85 3.36 -11.61
CA ARG A 157 5.96 2.39 -11.60
C ARG A 157 5.74 1.17 -10.72
N SER A 158 5.15 1.34 -9.54
CA SER A 158 4.93 0.24 -8.59
C SER A 158 3.82 -0.69 -9.07
N TYR A 159 2.76 -0.11 -9.61
CA TYR A 159 1.65 -0.88 -10.18
C TYR A 159 2.11 -1.65 -11.44
N GLN A 160 2.85 -1.00 -12.36
CA GLN A 160 3.47 -1.68 -13.50
C GLN A 160 4.42 -2.79 -13.05
N ALA A 161 5.21 -2.55 -11.99
CA ALA A 161 6.10 -3.56 -11.44
C ALA A 161 5.33 -4.77 -10.91
N ALA A 162 4.23 -4.54 -10.19
CA ALA A 162 3.35 -5.61 -9.71
C ALA A 162 2.73 -6.42 -10.86
N GLU A 163 2.30 -5.79 -11.96
CA GLU A 163 1.79 -6.52 -13.12
C GLU A 163 2.84 -7.43 -13.76
N ILE A 164 4.08 -6.96 -13.88
CA ILE A 164 5.21 -7.75 -14.39
C ILE A 164 5.53 -8.91 -13.43
N ILE A 165 5.63 -8.64 -12.13
CA ILE A 165 5.87 -9.65 -11.10
C ILE A 165 4.80 -10.73 -11.14
N ALA A 166 3.53 -10.32 -11.22
CA ALA A 166 2.39 -11.22 -11.29
C ALA A 166 2.46 -12.12 -12.52
N ALA A 167 2.70 -11.54 -13.70
CA ALA A 167 2.78 -12.27 -14.95
C ALA A 167 3.90 -13.33 -14.95
N VAL A 168 5.08 -13.00 -14.45
CA VAL A 168 6.24 -13.93 -14.39
C VAL A 168 6.01 -15.07 -13.39
N ASN A 169 5.34 -14.77 -12.28
CA ASN A 169 5.10 -15.70 -11.17
C ASN A 169 3.76 -16.45 -11.28
N GLY A 170 2.95 -16.21 -12.31
CA GLY A 170 1.65 -16.87 -12.49
C GLY A 170 0.59 -16.43 -11.48
N VAL A 171 0.74 -15.24 -10.88
CA VAL A 171 -0.23 -14.68 -9.94
C VAL A 171 -1.34 -13.97 -10.73
N GLY A 172 -2.60 -14.28 -10.40
CA GLY A 172 -3.75 -13.64 -11.03
C GLY A 172 -3.86 -12.15 -10.68
N ARG A 173 -4.38 -11.33 -11.59
CA ARG A 173 -4.61 -9.90 -11.35
C ARG A 173 -5.53 -9.63 -10.14
N SER A 174 -6.41 -10.56 -9.80
CA SER A 174 -7.26 -10.49 -8.60
C SER A 174 -6.48 -10.51 -7.29
N HIS A 175 -5.20 -10.90 -7.30
CA HIS A 175 -4.32 -10.91 -6.13
C HIS A 175 -3.36 -9.71 -6.11
N ILE A 176 -3.53 -8.76 -7.04
CA ILE A 176 -2.87 -7.45 -6.96
C ILE A 176 -3.81 -6.52 -6.21
N VAL A 177 -3.39 -6.08 -5.02
CA VAL A 177 -4.18 -5.21 -4.14
C VAL A 177 -3.52 -3.84 -4.08
N PRO A 178 -3.93 -2.88 -4.94
CA PRO A 178 -3.35 -1.55 -4.94
C PRO A 178 -3.59 -0.83 -3.61
N GLU A 179 -2.51 -0.30 -3.06
CA GLU A 179 -2.47 0.51 -1.85
C GLU A 179 -2.34 1.99 -2.23
N TYR A 180 -3.24 2.82 -1.69
CA TYR A 180 -3.49 4.18 -2.17
C TYR A 180 -2.73 5.28 -1.44
N SER A 181 -2.17 4.99 -0.25
CA SER A 181 -1.68 6.03 0.67
C SER A 181 -0.49 5.59 1.52
N PHE A 182 -0.54 4.43 2.18
CA PHE A 182 0.51 3.96 3.08
C PHE A 182 1.83 3.58 2.40
N LEU A 183 1.84 3.35 1.08
CA LEU A 183 2.99 3.03 0.24
C LEU A 183 3.31 4.14 -0.76
N ASP A 184 2.67 5.31 -0.68
CA ASP A 184 3.11 6.46 -1.48
C ASP A 184 4.58 6.78 -1.19
N ALA A 185 5.30 7.29 -2.20
CA ALA A 185 6.67 7.74 -2.01
C ALA A 185 6.71 8.80 -0.89
N ARG A 186 7.80 8.82 -0.12
CA ARG A 186 7.94 9.81 0.94
C ARG A 186 7.86 11.21 0.35
N GLY A 187 6.95 12.03 0.86
CA GLY A 187 6.84 13.42 0.43
C GLY A 187 8.09 14.23 0.81
N LEU A 188 8.77 14.83 -0.16
CA LEU A 188 10.00 15.60 0.06
C LEU A 188 9.80 17.13 0.03
N GLY A 189 8.55 17.60 0.02
CA GLY A 189 8.22 19.03 0.12
C GLY A 189 8.97 19.90 -0.90
N ALA A 190 9.71 20.89 -0.41
CA ALA A 190 10.48 21.84 -1.23
C ALA A 190 11.62 21.21 -2.05
N TYR A 191 11.84 19.90 -1.97
CA TYR A 191 12.74 19.18 -2.87
C TYR A 191 12.04 18.65 -4.12
N GLU A 192 10.71 18.75 -4.22
CA GLU A 192 9.97 18.39 -5.43
C GLU A 192 10.55 19.08 -6.67
N GLY A 193 10.76 18.32 -7.74
CA GLY A 193 11.32 18.83 -9.00
C GLY A 193 12.81 19.16 -8.96
N LYS A 194 13.50 19.03 -7.81
CA LYS A 194 14.96 19.20 -7.73
C LYS A 194 15.69 17.96 -8.25
N SER A 195 17.01 18.09 -8.38
CA SER A 195 17.89 16.97 -8.69
C SER A 195 17.79 15.87 -7.63
N LEU A 196 17.80 14.61 -8.05
CA LEU A 196 17.89 13.45 -7.16
C LEU A 196 19.13 13.49 -6.25
N ASP A 197 20.20 14.17 -6.64
CA ASP A 197 21.39 14.30 -5.80
C ASP A 197 21.07 15.03 -4.48
N ALA A 198 20.05 15.90 -4.49
CA ALA A 198 19.60 16.64 -3.31
C ALA A 198 18.95 15.73 -2.25
N VAL A 199 18.58 14.49 -2.58
CA VAL A 199 18.11 13.50 -1.60
C VAL A 199 19.22 13.20 -0.57
N THR A 200 20.49 13.37 -0.94
CA THR A 200 21.62 13.21 0.00
C THR A 200 21.52 14.16 1.19
N GLU A 201 21.02 15.38 0.98
CA GLU A 201 20.81 16.37 2.05
C GLU A 201 19.67 15.95 2.99
N VAL A 202 18.57 15.42 2.42
CA VAL A 202 17.45 14.87 3.18
C VAL A 202 17.95 13.74 4.09
N TYR A 203 18.69 12.77 3.53
CA TYR A 203 19.23 11.65 4.29
C TYR A 203 20.27 12.05 5.33
N ALA A 204 21.05 13.09 5.09
CA ALA A 204 21.96 13.62 6.11
C ALA A 204 21.16 14.17 7.31
N SER A 205 20.03 14.84 7.04
CA SER A 205 19.12 15.33 8.08
C SER A 205 18.43 14.18 8.84
N ASP A 206 17.98 13.15 8.14
CA ASP A 206 17.34 11.98 8.75
C ASP A 206 18.28 11.26 9.72
N GLY A 207 19.58 11.22 9.41
CA GLY A 207 20.62 10.67 10.30
C GLY A 207 20.81 11.46 11.59
N VAL A 208 20.38 12.73 11.64
CA VAL A 208 20.39 13.54 12.86
C VAL A 208 19.18 13.20 13.72
N SER A 209 17.98 13.20 13.13
CA SER A 209 16.73 12.98 13.85
C SER A 209 15.64 12.46 12.91
N PRO A 210 14.88 11.43 13.31
CA PRO A 210 13.83 10.86 12.47
C PRO A 210 12.60 11.77 12.34
N ASP A 211 12.50 12.81 13.18
CA ASP A 211 11.37 13.75 13.21
C ASP A 211 11.57 14.97 12.30
N ILE A 212 12.74 15.12 11.68
CA ILE A 212 12.99 16.26 10.79
C ILE A 212 12.22 16.06 9.50
N LYS A 213 11.33 17.02 9.19
CA LYS A 213 10.63 17.11 7.92
C LYS A 213 11.46 17.94 6.93
N PRO A 214 11.52 17.57 5.65
CA PRO A 214 11.95 18.49 4.60
C PRO A 214 11.16 19.80 4.65
N PRO A 215 11.69 20.94 4.17
CA PRO A 215 10.93 22.18 4.15
C PRO A 215 9.62 22.03 3.34
N PRO A 216 8.52 22.66 3.76
CA PRO A 216 7.25 22.58 3.03
C PRO A 216 7.29 23.36 1.71
N VAL A 217 6.31 23.09 0.84
CA VAL A 217 6.10 23.77 -0.44
C VAL A 217 4.60 23.97 -0.69
N ASP A 218 4.22 24.97 -1.48
CA ASP A 218 2.83 25.40 -1.68
C ASP A 218 2.11 24.69 -2.85
N ASP A 219 2.73 23.69 -3.48
CA ASP A 219 2.18 22.97 -4.65
C ASP A 219 1.37 21.71 -4.28
N GLY A 220 1.16 21.48 -2.98
CA GLY A 220 0.47 20.31 -2.44
C GLY A 220 1.35 19.08 -2.21
N THR A 221 2.66 19.16 -2.47
CA THR A 221 3.59 18.07 -2.14
C THR A 221 3.73 17.93 -0.62
N PRO A 222 3.47 16.75 -0.04
CA PRO A 222 3.69 16.51 1.38
C PRO A 222 5.18 16.63 1.75
N ASN A 223 5.48 16.93 3.01
CA ASN A 223 6.84 16.91 3.55
C ASN A 223 6.89 16.01 4.79
N GLU A 224 7.27 14.76 4.58
CA GLU A 224 7.25 13.71 5.58
C GLU A 224 8.63 13.54 6.25
N SER A 225 8.61 13.39 7.56
CA SER A 225 9.74 12.89 8.34
C SER A 225 9.78 11.36 8.29
N ILE A 226 10.89 10.76 8.71
CA ILE A 226 10.99 9.30 8.83
C ILE A 226 9.97 8.76 9.84
N SER A 227 9.72 9.49 10.93
CA SER A 227 8.69 9.16 11.92
C SER A 227 7.28 9.13 11.30
N ASP A 228 6.96 10.06 10.38
CA ASP A 228 5.66 10.04 9.67
C ASP A 228 5.54 8.79 8.79
N VAL A 229 6.59 8.47 8.01
CA VAL A 229 6.65 7.26 7.17
C VAL A 229 6.49 6.01 8.04
N PHE A 230 7.16 5.97 9.19
CA PHE A 230 7.10 4.85 10.13
C PHE A 230 5.68 4.58 10.65
N VAL A 231 4.92 5.64 10.97
CA VAL A 231 3.52 5.51 11.39
C VAL A 231 2.69 4.83 10.30
N ARG A 232 2.77 5.31 9.05
CA ARG A 232 1.95 4.78 7.96
C ARG A 232 2.33 3.36 7.53
N VAL A 233 3.62 3.02 7.50
CA VAL A 233 4.02 1.62 7.19
C VAL A 233 3.66 0.66 8.33
N THR A 234 3.60 1.14 9.59
CA THR A 234 3.08 0.35 10.71
C THR A 234 1.57 0.10 10.58
N GLN A 235 0.83 1.10 10.09
CA GLN A 235 -0.60 0.95 9.78
C GLN A 235 -0.82 -0.03 8.63
N LEU A 236 0.00 0.03 7.58
CA LEU A 236 0.00 -0.99 6.52
C LEU A 236 0.20 -2.37 7.11
N MET A 237 1.23 -2.59 7.94
CA MET A 237 1.44 -3.89 8.57
C MET A 237 0.27 -4.32 9.46
N SER A 238 -0.41 -3.39 10.13
CA SER A 238 -1.64 -3.70 10.87
C SER A 238 -2.72 -4.28 9.95
N ILE A 239 -2.86 -3.74 8.74
CA ILE A 239 -3.82 -4.24 7.74
C ILE A 239 -3.39 -5.62 7.25
N LEU A 240 -2.13 -5.76 6.81
CA LEU A 240 -1.63 -7.02 6.25
C LEU A 240 -1.67 -8.16 7.26
N GLU A 241 -1.26 -7.90 8.51
CA GLU A 241 -1.28 -8.87 9.60
C GLU A 241 -2.65 -9.10 10.21
N THR A 242 -3.71 -8.41 9.78
CA THR A 242 -5.09 -8.69 10.24
C THR A 242 -5.96 -9.31 9.15
N GLN A 243 -5.73 -8.94 7.88
CA GLN A 243 -6.50 -9.45 6.75
C GLN A 243 -5.99 -10.80 6.22
N TYR A 244 -4.69 -11.05 6.34
CA TYR A 244 -4.04 -12.27 5.84
C TYR A 244 -3.54 -13.16 6.97
N SER A 245 -3.36 -14.44 6.68
CA SER A 245 -2.88 -15.40 7.68
C SER A 245 -2.19 -16.61 7.06
N GLY A 246 -0.86 -16.66 7.18
CA GLY A 246 -0.05 -17.73 6.60
C GLY A 246 0.25 -17.54 5.11
N ASP A 247 -0.13 -16.39 4.55
CA ASP A 247 0.05 -16.05 3.14
C ASP A 247 1.46 -15.49 2.87
N THR A 248 1.83 -15.44 1.58
CA THR A 248 2.97 -14.63 1.13
C THR A 248 2.50 -13.29 0.60
N LEU A 249 3.08 -12.20 1.10
CA LEU A 249 2.82 -10.85 0.63
C LEU A 249 4.08 -10.25 -0.01
N VAL A 250 3.93 -9.79 -1.25
CA VAL A 250 4.96 -9.04 -1.98
C VAL A 250 4.58 -7.56 -1.92
N VAL A 251 5.28 -6.79 -1.09
CA VAL A 251 5.07 -5.35 -0.94
C VAL A 251 5.93 -4.62 -1.96
N VAL A 252 5.29 -3.89 -2.87
CA VAL A 252 5.98 -3.16 -3.96
C VAL A 252 5.88 -1.66 -3.71
N SER A 253 7.02 -1.05 -3.39
CA SER A 253 7.09 0.38 -3.09
C SER A 253 7.77 1.17 -4.21
N PRO A 254 7.35 2.41 -4.49
CA PRO A 254 7.98 3.25 -5.51
C PRO A 254 9.43 3.56 -5.15
N ASP A 255 9.69 3.88 -3.89
CA ASP A 255 10.97 4.38 -3.41
C ASP A 255 11.57 3.42 -2.37
N SER A 256 12.77 3.78 -1.89
CA SER A 256 13.44 3.00 -0.86
C SER A 256 12.92 3.31 0.55
N ASP A 257 12.38 4.51 0.79
CA ASP A 257 12.15 5.00 2.15
C ASP A 257 11.10 4.17 2.88
N ASN A 258 9.96 3.88 2.23
CA ASN A 258 8.94 2.99 2.77
C ASN A 258 9.51 1.63 3.24
N LEU A 259 10.33 1.00 2.40
CA LEU A 259 10.86 -0.33 2.65
C LEU A 259 11.94 -0.30 3.73
N THR A 260 12.82 0.70 3.69
CA THR A 260 13.89 0.87 4.69
C THR A 260 13.31 1.14 6.08
N VAL A 261 12.30 2.00 6.17
CA VAL A 261 11.66 2.38 7.43
C VAL A 261 10.84 1.23 7.98
N LEU A 262 10.11 0.50 7.12
CA LEU A 262 9.46 -0.74 7.50
C LEU A 262 10.47 -1.76 8.05
N GLN A 263 11.56 -2.00 7.34
CA GLN A 263 12.58 -2.97 7.74
C GLN A 263 13.28 -2.54 9.05
N ALA A 264 13.61 -1.25 9.22
CA ALA A 264 14.15 -0.72 10.47
C ALA A 264 13.17 -0.94 11.64
N GLY A 265 11.89 -0.66 11.41
CA GLY A 265 10.81 -0.88 12.36
C GLY A 265 10.67 -2.35 12.81
N LEU A 266 10.66 -3.27 11.84
CA LEU A 266 10.58 -4.71 12.11
C LEU A 266 11.80 -5.20 12.90
N LEU A 267 12.99 -4.68 12.62
CA LEU A 267 14.24 -5.06 13.29
C LEU A 267 14.46 -4.34 14.63
N GLY A 268 13.59 -3.39 15.00
CA GLY A 268 13.82 -2.52 16.17
C GLY A 268 15.09 -1.68 16.06
N LEU A 269 15.51 -1.37 14.83
CA LEU A 269 16.64 -0.50 14.52
C LEU A 269 16.25 0.96 14.77
N ASP A 270 17.23 1.78 15.18
CA ASP A 270 17.09 3.23 15.20
C ASP A 270 16.66 3.74 13.82
N LEU A 271 15.55 4.47 13.74
CA LEU A 271 15.03 4.97 12.47
C LEU A 271 16.01 5.90 11.74
N ARG A 272 16.93 6.56 12.45
CA ARG A 272 18.01 7.36 11.83
C ARG A 272 18.95 6.51 10.96
N ARG A 273 18.96 5.20 11.17
CA ARG A 273 19.77 4.23 10.44
C ARG A 273 19.02 3.54 9.31
N HIS A 274 17.80 3.97 8.97
CA HIS A 274 17.02 3.35 7.89
C HIS A 274 17.82 3.28 6.56
N ARG A 275 18.67 4.28 6.27
CA ARG A 275 19.54 4.31 5.08
C ARG A 275 20.54 3.15 5.00
N ASP A 276 20.94 2.55 6.13
CA ASP A 276 21.78 1.34 6.12
C ASP A 276 21.09 0.17 5.40
N LEU A 277 19.76 0.27 5.25
CA LEU A 277 18.88 -0.71 4.62
C LEU A 277 18.40 -0.23 3.24
N SER A 278 19.05 0.74 2.59
CA SER A 278 18.60 1.27 1.29
C SER A 278 18.45 0.20 0.22
N PHE A 279 17.40 0.28 -0.58
CA PHE A 279 17.10 -0.60 -1.71
C PHE A 279 17.55 0.05 -3.01
N GLY A 280 18.18 -0.72 -3.90
CA GLY A 280 18.36 -0.37 -5.30
C GLY A 280 17.08 -0.57 -6.13
N PRO A 281 16.93 0.10 -7.28
CA PRO A 281 15.81 -0.14 -8.19
C PRO A 281 15.69 -1.62 -8.61
N GLY A 282 14.49 -2.20 -8.45
CA GLY A 282 14.24 -3.63 -8.72
C GLY A 282 14.83 -4.59 -7.69
N GLU A 283 15.34 -4.12 -6.56
CA GLU A 283 15.85 -5.00 -5.51
C GLU A 283 14.71 -5.71 -4.76
N VAL A 284 14.93 -7.00 -4.47
CA VAL A 284 14.03 -7.86 -3.70
C VAL A 284 14.70 -8.29 -2.40
N ARG A 285 13.99 -8.19 -1.28
CA ARG A 285 14.43 -8.75 0.01
C ARG A 285 13.34 -9.56 0.68
N LEU A 286 13.70 -10.73 1.19
CA LEU A 286 12.87 -11.47 2.13
C LEU A 286 13.00 -10.83 3.53
N VAL A 287 11.87 -10.61 4.20
CA VAL A 287 11.87 -10.30 5.63
C VAL A 287 12.13 -11.60 6.41
N ASP A 288 13.31 -11.71 7.01
CA ASP A 288 13.63 -12.84 7.89
C ASP A 288 12.97 -12.65 9.27
N ALA A 289 11.90 -13.39 9.53
CA ALA A 289 11.19 -13.33 10.81
C ALA A 289 12.08 -13.68 12.01
N ASN A 290 13.16 -14.45 11.82
CA ASN A 290 14.08 -14.80 12.92
C ASN A 290 15.03 -13.65 13.29
N SER A 291 15.18 -12.66 12.41
CA SER A 291 16.01 -11.47 12.65
C SER A 291 15.28 -10.40 13.49
N ILE A 292 13.98 -10.58 13.73
CA ILE A 292 13.15 -9.67 14.53
C ILE A 292 13.47 -9.88 16.03
N PRO A 293 13.85 -8.82 16.77
CA PRO A 293 14.20 -8.95 18.17
C PRO A 293 12.97 -9.34 19.02
N PRO A 294 13.17 -10.11 20.10
CA PRO A 294 12.11 -10.34 21.09
C PRO A 294 11.61 -9.00 21.65
N SER A 295 10.31 -8.91 21.94
CA SER A 295 9.58 -7.68 22.33
C SER A 295 10.04 -6.96 23.60
N THR A 296 11.17 -7.35 24.19
CA THR A 296 11.61 -6.86 25.50
C THR A 296 12.74 -5.83 25.46
N THR A 297 13.38 -5.56 24.32
CA THR A 297 14.41 -4.50 24.24
C THR A 297 14.50 -3.93 22.83
N PRO A 298 14.43 -2.59 22.62
CA PRO A 298 14.89 -2.02 21.36
C PRO A 298 16.38 -2.33 21.20
N ALA A 299 16.76 -2.96 20.09
CA ALA A 299 18.17 -3.29 19.79
C ALA A 299 19.06 -2.03 19.68
N SER A 300 18.44 -0.87 19.50
CA SER A 300 19.05 0.45 19.51
C SER A 300 19.34 0.96 20.93
N ALA A 301 20.30 0.33 21.62
CA ALA A 301 20.99 1.00 22.71
C ALA A 301 22.14 1.85 22.13
N VAL A 302 22.14 3.16 22.44
CA VAL A 302 23.25 4.11 22.28
C VAL A 302 23.42 4.74 20.88
N PHE A 303 22.53 5.67 20.52
CA PHE A 303 22.97 6.84 19.75
C PHE A 303 22.92 8.06 20.67
N LYS A 304 24.10 8.57 21.05
CA LYS A 304 24.19 9.81 21.84
C LYS A 304 23.90 10.96 20.89
N CYS A 305 22.78 11.65 21.07
CA CYS A 305 22.49 12.89 20.36
C CYS A 305 23.65 13.86 20.57
N LEU A 306 24.36 14.19 19.48
CA LEU A 306 25.51 15.09 19.52
C LEU A 306 25.08 16.57 19.54
N ASN A 307 23.80 16.88 19.25
CA ASN A 307 23.32 18.26 19.15
C ASN A 307 21.83 18.46 19.60
N PRO A 308 21.53 18.36 20.91
CA PRO A 308 20.21 18.72 21.45
C PRO A 308 19.91 20.21 21.20
N PRO A 309 18.67 20.62 20.85
CA PRO A 309 17.40 19.89 21.00
C PRO A 309 16.90 19.19 19.71
N ASN A 310 17.71 19.17 18.65
CA ASN A 310 17.25 18.75 17.32
C ASN A 310 17.18 17.23 17.15
N CYS A 311 17.88 16.46 17.98
CA CYS A 311 17.68 15.02 18.06
C CYS A 311 16.77 14.68 19.24
N ARG A 312 15.62 14.08 18.92
CA ARG A 312 14.73 13.41 19.87
C ARG A 312 14.72 11.92 19.57
#